data_AF-A0A4S2H8I1-F1
#
_entry.id   AF-A0A4S2H8I1-F1
#
_cell.length_a   1.000
_cell.length_b   1.000
_cell.length_c   1.000
_cell.angle_alpha   90.00
_cell.angle_beta   90.00
_cell.angle_gamma   90.00
#
_symmetry.space_group_name_H-M   'P 1'
#
loop_
_entity.id
_entity.type
_entity.pdbx_description
1 polymer ?
#
loop_
_entity_poly.entity_id
_entity_poly.type
_entity_poly.pdbx_seq_one_letter_code
_entity_poly.pdbx_strand_id
1 'polypeptide(L)'
;MSLQNWRVLDFEGLFGRVQDGASMPEQLEAIEEMVTMIRGESLHRIVLDLDHADIDLGQRVVQIQPQALAEGMVKAGLSRFALVHRGEVEVWWSDLLKSTRQLGIDTCAFTAADAAIEWICADGEDSLSQSG
;
A
#
# COMPACT_ATOMS: atom_id res chain seq x y z
N MET A 1 -11.33 -7.98 -15.75
CA MET A 1 -9.92 -7.72 -15.41
C MET A 1 -9.77 -6.21 -15.33
N SER A 2 -10.04 -5.60 -14.17
CA SER A 2 -10.09 -4.14 -13.98
C SER A 2 -8.72 -3.52 -13.68
N LEU A 3 -7.68 -4.33 -13.40
CA LEU A 3 -6.41 -3.81 -12.91
C LEU A 3 -5.26 -4.13 -13.88
N GLN A 4 -4.90 -3.16 -14.72
CA GLN A 4 -3.60 -3.12 -15.42
C GLN A 4 -2.46 -2.66 -14.48
N ASN A 5 -2.68 -2.70 -13.16
CA ASN A 5 -2.09 -1.73 -12.23
C ASN A 5 -0.94 -2.27 -11.40
N TRP A 6 -0.71 -3.57 -11.41
CA TRP A 6 0.35 -4.22 -10.65
C TRP A 6 1.59 -4.37 -11.52
N ARG A 7 2.69 -3.74 -11.08
CA ARG A 7 4.01 -3.88 -11.66
C ARG A 7 4.94 -4.51 -10.63
N VAL A 8 5.56 -5.62 -11.00
CA VAL A 8 6.64 -6.24 -10.21
C VAL A 8 7.83 -5.29 -10.17
N LEU A 9 8.30 -4.96 -8.96
CA LEU A 9 9.51 -4.18 -8.73
C LEU A 9 10.71 -5.10 -8.59
N ASP A 10 10.56 -6.15 -7.76
CA ASP A 10 11.53 -7.21 -7.54
C ASP A 10 10.83 -8.51 -7.08
N PHE A 11 11.58 -9.52 -6.63
CA PHE A 11 11.03 -10.82 -6.20
C PHE A 11 10.00 -10.73 -5.06
N GLU A 12 10.10 -9.71 -4.18
CA GLU A 12 9.24 -9.56 -2.99
C GLU A 12 8.46 -8.23 -2.99
N GLY A 13 8.58 -7.45 -4.06
CA GLY A 13 8.15 -6.05 -4.14
C GLY A 13 7.18 -5.78 -5.30
N LEU A 14 6.04 -5.15 -5.00
CA LEU A 14 5.06 -4.71 -6.00
C LEU A 14 4.79 -3.21 -5.93
N PHE A 15 4.45 -2.64 -7.09
CA PHE A 15 3.84 -1.34 -7.24
C PHE A 15 2.42 -1.47 -7.79
N GLY A 16 1.45 -0.87 -7.12
CA GLY A 16 0.06 -0.73 -7.55
C GLY A 16 -0.28 0.73 -7.78
N ARG A 17 -1.05 1.05 -8.82
CA ARG A 17 -1.60 2.41 -9.03
C ARG A 17 -3.10 2.36 -9.29
N VAL A 18 -3.89 3.15 -8.56
CA VAL A 18 -5.30 3.36 -8.90
C VAL A 18 -5.39 4.16 -10.19
N GLN A 19 -6.23 3.71 -11.13
CA GLN A 19 -6.44 4.38 -12.41
C GLN A 19 -7.25 5.66 -12.24
N ASP A 20 -7.00 6.62 -13.12
CA ASP A 20 -7.85 7.79 -13.27
C ASP A 20 -9.29 7.37 -13.63
N GLY A 21 -10.25 7.89 -12.89
CA GLY A 21 -11.67 7.56 -13.01
C GLY A 21 -12.08 6.18 -12.49
N ALA A 22 -11.21 5.46 -11.76
CA ALA A 22 -11.59 4.19 -11.13
C ALA A 22 -12.71 4.40 -10.11
N SER A 23 -13.81 3.65 -10.25
CA SER A 23 -14.93 3.72 -9.32
C SER A 23 -14.55 3.18 -7.95
N MET A 24 -15.23 3.63 -6.89
CA MET A 24 -14.97 3.17 -5.52
C MET A 24 -14.93 1.63 -5.37
N PRO A 25 -15.84 0.85 -5.98
CA PRO A 25 -15.74 -0.61 -5.95
C PRO A 25 -14.45 -1.16 -6.58
N GLU A 26 -13.97 -0.57 -7.67
CA GLU A 26 -12.72 -1.00 -8.34
C GLU A 26 -11.49 -0.66 -7.50
N GLN A 27 -11.52 0.49 -6.81
CA GLN A 27 -10.46 0.86 -5.86
C GLN A 27 -10.39 -0.11 -4.67
N LEU A 28 -11.56 -0.51 -4.14
CA LEU A 28 -11.66 -1.49 -3.05
C LEU A 28 -11.20 -2.88 -3.48
N GLU A 29 -11.62 -3.33 -4.68
CA GLU A 29 -11.18 -4.59 -5.27
C GLU A 29 -9.65 -4.63 -5.39
N ALA A 30 -9.00 -3.54 -5.80
CA ALA A 30 -7.55 -3.45 -5.85
C ALA A 30 -6.88 -3.66 -4.48
N ILE A 31 -7.48 -3.11 -3.42
CA ILE A 31 -6.97 -3.24 -2.06
C ILE A 31 -7.17 -4.67 -1.53
N GLU A 32 -8.29 -5.31 -1.86
CA GLU A 32 -8.56 -6.71 -1.49
C GLU A 32 -7.65 -7.69 -2.26
N GLU A 33 -7.41 -7.44 -3.54
CA GLU A 33 -6.46 -8.19 -4.35
C GLU A 33 -5.03 -8.06 -3.81
N MET A 34 -4.62 -6.85 -3.41
CA MET A 34 -3.34 -6.61 -2.71
C MET A 34 -3.18 -7.55 -1.51
N VAL A 35 -4.18 -7.61 -0.62
CA VAL A 35 -4.14 -8.49 0.56
C VAL A 35 -4.04 -9.96 0.15
N THR A 36 -4.71 -10.35 -0.92
CA THR A 36 -4.69 -11.72 -1.44
C THR A 36 -3.32 -12.08 -2.01
N MET A 37 -2.70 -11.17 -2.78
CA MET A 37 -1.37 -11.38 -3.35
C MET A 37 -0.29 -11.50 -2.27
N ILE A 38 -0.32 -10.67 -1.23
CA ILE A 38 0.62 -10.78 -0.10
C ILE A 38 0.58 -12.20 0.50
N ARG A 39 -0.63 -12.77 0.67
CA ARG A 39 -0.80 -14.12 1.22
C ARG A 39 -0.33 -15.25 0.29
N GLY A 40 -0.44 -15.04 -1.02
CA GLY A 40 -0.22 -16.09 -2.02
C GLY A 40 1.19 -16.14 -2.60
N GLU A 41 1.90 -15.01 -2.68
CA GLU A 41 3.09 -14.86 -3.52
C GLU A 41 4.38 -14.48 -2.77
N SER A 42 4.44 -14.61 -1.44
CA SER A 42 5.61 -14.21 -0.64
C SER A 42 6.01 -12.74 -0.86
N LEU A 43 5.02 -11.86 -1.06
CA LEU A 43 5.26 -10.43 -1.20
C LEU A 43 5.41 -9.82 0.18
N HIS A 44 6.48 -9.05 0.37
CA HIS A 44 6.80 -8.42 1.65
C HIS A 44 6.79 -6.90 1.56
N ARG A 45 6.79 -6.34 0.33
CA ARG A 45 6.98 -4.92 0.10
C ARG A 45 5.99 -4.40 -0.94
N ILE A 46 5.24 -3.34 -0.60
CA ILE A 46 4.25 -2.77 -1.53
C ILE A 46 4.32 -1.25 -1.56
N VAL A 47 4.27 -0.71 -2.77
CA VAL A 47 3.98 0.69 -3.05
C VAL A 47 2.57 0.80 -3.64
N LEU A 48 1.72 1.66 -3.07
CA LEU A 48 0.38 1.92 -3.58
C LEU A 48 0.21 3.41 -3.92
N ASP A 49 -0.03 3.72 -5.20
CA ASP A 49 -0.30 5.06 -5.70
C ASP A 49 -1.82 5.31 -5.77
N LEU A 50 -2.30 6.16 -4.86
CA LEU A 50 -3.70 6.55 -4.70
C LEU A 50 -3.96 7.97 -5.18
N ASP A 51 -3.07 8.56 -5.98
CA ASP A 51 -3.23 9.93 -6.47
C ASP A 51 -4.52 10.17 -7.28
N HIS A 52 -5.03 9.11 -7.91
CA HIS A 52 -6.26 9.15 -8.71
C HIS A 52 -7.44 8.47 -8.02
N ALA A 53 -7.28 8.09 -6.75
CA ALA A 53 -8.37 7.53 -5.98
C ALA A 53 -9.34 8.66 -5.59
N ASP A 54 -10.58 8.54 -6.07
CA ASP A 54 -11.64 9.55 -5.89
C ASP A 54 -12.07 9.71 -4.41
N ILE A 55 -12.50 10.93 -4.09
CA ILE A 55 -12.84 11.46 -2.75
C ILE A 55 -14.37 11.49 -2.52
N ASP A 56 -15.18 11.11 -3.52
CA ASP A 56 -16.63 11.31 -3.45
C ASP A 56 -17.36 10.27 -2.57
N LEU A 57 -17.40 10.55 -1.25
CA LEU A 57 -18.23 9.86 -0.27
C LEU A 57 -19.71 10.28 -0.37
N GLY A 58 -20.31 10.06 -1.54
CA GLY A 58 -21.75 10.08 -1.72
C GLY A 58 -22.43 8.93 -0.98
N GLN A 59 -22.87 9.15 0.27
CA GLN A 59 -23.84 8.38 1.09
C GLN A 59 -23.84 6.83 1.09
N ARG A 60 -22.78 6.18 0.63
CA ARG A 60 -22.51 4.76 0.90
C ARG A 60 -21.10 4.62 1.42
N VAL A 61 -20.99 4.76 2.74
CA VAL A 61 -19.78 4.47 3.48
C VAL A 61 -19.53 2.97 3.37
N VAL A 62 -18.79 2.53 2.36
CA VAL A 62 -18.01 1.31 2.56
C VAL A 62 -17.05 1.68 3.68
N GLN A 63 -17.33 1.18 4.88
CA GLN A 63 -16.42 1.34 6.01
C GLN A 63 -15.21 0.46 5.71
N ILE A 64 -14.24 1.02 4.98
CA ILE A 64 -12.89 0.50 5.01
C ILE A 64 -12.47 0.57 6.47
N GLN A 65 -12.18 -0.59 7.06
CA GLN A 65 -11.67 -0.69 8.41
C GLN A 65 -10.14 -0.74 8.32
N PRO A 66 -9.43 0.40 8.44
CA PRO A 66 -8.01 0.47 8.10
C PRO A 66 -7.18 -0.42 9.04
N GLN A 67 -7.64 -0.56 10.29
CA GLN A 67 -7.08 -1.48 11.27
C GLN A 67 -7.16 -2.95 10.83
N ALA A 68 -8.35 -3.43 10.44
CA ALA A 68 -8.54 -4.81 10.01
C ALA A 68 -7.75 -5.11 8.73
N LEU A 69 -7.64 -4.12 7.84
CA LEU A 69 -6.81 -4.21 6.63
C LEU A 69 -5.32 -4.32 6.98
N ALA A 70 -4.82 -3.46 7.88
CA ALA A 70 -3.43 -3.50 8.34
C ALA A 70 -3.09 -4.81 9.05
N GLU A 71 -3.98 -5.34 9.89
CA GLU A 71 -3.83 -6.66 10.51
C GLU A 71 -3.77 -7.76 9.45
N GLY A 72 -4.58 -7.65 8.40
CA GLY A 72 -4.56 -8.53 7.23
C GLY A 72 -3.21 -8.51 6.51
N MET A 73 -2.63 -7.32 6.30
CA MET A 73 -1.31 -7.14 5.68
C MET A 73 -0.18 -7.73 6.53
N VAL A 74 -0.17 -7.46 7.84
CA VAL A 74 0.83 -8.02 8.75
C VAL A 74 0.74 -9.53 8.82
N LYS A 75 -0.48 -10.08 8.96
CA LYS A 75 -0.68 -11.53 8.98
C LYS A 75 -0.24 -12.19 7.67
N ALA A 76 -0.36 -11.48 6.56
CA ALA A 76 0.09 -11.94 5.26
C ALA A 76 1.61 -11.85 5.09
N GLY A 77 2.33 -11.15 5.97
CA GLY A 77 3.79 -11.07 5.97
C GLY A 77 4.35 -9.77 5.38
N LEU A 78 3.52 -8.73 5.19
CA LEU A 78 4.00 -7.44 4.71
C LEU A 78 4.98 -6.84 5.75
N SER A 79 6.19 -6.48 5.31
CA SER A 79 7.23 -5.86 6.14
C SER A 79 7.41 -4.38 5.83
N ARG A 80 7.13 -3.94 4.60
CA ARG A 80 7.23 -2.53 4.19
C ARG A 80 6.05 -2.08 3.32
N PHE A 81 5.54 -0.89 3.60
CA PHE A 81 4.42 -0.28 2.88
C PHE A 81 4.68 1.18 2.54
N ALA A 82 4.60 1.54 1.27
CA ALA A 82 4.66 2.93 0.83
C ALA A 82 3.33 3.36 0.22
N LEU A 83 2.87 4.55 0.59
CA LEU A 83 1.71 5.18 -0.03
C LEU A 83 2.13 6.39 -0.85
N VAL A 84 1.67 6.50 -2.09
CA VAL A 84 1.87 7.68 -2.94
C VAL A 84 0.55 8.44 -3.07
N HIS A 85 0.56 9.74 -2.73
CA HIS A 85 -0.58 10.65 -2.92
C HIS A 85 -0.08 12.06 -3.23
N ARG A 86 -0.74 12.80 -4.13
CA ARG A 86 -0.36 14.19 -4.50
C ARG A 86 -1.42 15.22 -4.11
N GLY A 87 -2.59 14.75 -3.67
CA GLY A 87 -3.71 15.57 -3.18
C GLY A 87 -3.99 15.41 -1.68
N GLU A 88 -5.19 15.83 -1.27
CA GLU A 88 -5.71 15.62 0.08
C GLU A 88 -5.76 14.14 0.43
N VAL A 89 -5.42 13.83 1.68
CA VAL A 89 -5.38 12.46 2.20
C VAL A 89 -6.73 12.15 2.83
N GLU A 90 -7.42 11.16 2.29
CA GLU A 90 -8.61 10.59 2.92
C GLU A 90 -8.30 10.13 4.36
N VAL A 91 -9.25 10.34 5.27
CA VAL A 91 -9.06 9.98 6.70
C VAL A 91 -8.65 8.51 6.84
N TRP A 92 -9.24 7.64 6.03
CA TRP A 92 -8.97 6.21 6.07
C TRP A 92 -7.57 5.82 5.56
N TRP A 93 -6.93 6.60 4.66
CA TRP A 93 -5.53 6.38 4.26
C TRP A 93 -4.58 6.73 5.38
N SER A 94 -4.81 7.88 6.01
CA SER A 94 -4.06 8.30 7.19
C SER A 94 -4.18 7.23 8.29
N ASP A 95 -5.37 6.69 8.50
CA ASP A 95 -5.60 5.67 9.52
C ASP A 95 -4.97 4.32 9.12
N LEU A 96 -4.94 3.96 7.84
CA LEU A 96 -4.21 2.78 7.36
C LEU A 96 -2.70 2.91 7.62
N LEU A 97 -2.11 4.07 7.30
CA LEU A 97 -0.69 4.36 7.57
C LEU A 97 -0.37 4.30 9.07
N LYS A 98 -1.28 4.80 9.92
CA LYS A 98 -1.13 4.69 11.38
C LYS A 98 -1.22 3.24 11.84
N SER A 99 -2.22 2.49 11.40
CA SER A 99 -2.44 1.10 11.80
C SER A 99 -1.30 0.19 11.37
N THR A 100 -0.83 0.31 10.12
CA THR A 100 0.32 -0.46 9.62
C THR A 100 1.59 -0.17 10.40
N ARG A 101 1.89 1.10 10.68
CA ARG A 101 3.02 1.50 11.53
C ARG A 101 2.89 0.98 12.96
N GLN A 102 1.71 1.04 13.57
CA GLN A 102 1.46 0.52 14.92
C GLN A 102 1.66 -1.00 15.02
N LEU A 103 1.41 -1.72 13.92
CA LEU A 103 1.60 -3.16 13.84
C LEU A 103 3.01 -3.58 13.39
N GLY A 104 3.94 -2.63 13.25
CA GLY A 104 5.35 -2.89 13.00
C GLY A 104 5.75 -2.98 11.53
N ILE A 105 4.88 -2.61 10.59
CA ILE A 105 5.23 -2.46 9.18
C ILE A 105 6.03 -1.16 9.01
N ASP A 106 7.21 -1.23 8.41
CA ASP A 106 7.96 -0.04 8.01
C ASP A 106 7.15 0.72 6.96
N THR A 107 6.64 1.92 7.32
CA THR A 107 5.57 2.58 6.57
C THR A 107 5.86 4.06 6.33
N CYS A 108 5.82 4.47 5.06
CA CYS A 108 6.09 5.86 4.65
C CYS A 108 5.10 6.35 3.58
N ALA A 109 4.93 7.67 3.49
CA ALA A 109 4.10 8.34 2.49
C ALA A 109 4.96 9.25 1.59
N PHE A 110 4.62 9.31 0.32
CA PHE A 110 5.38 10.01 -0.71
C PHE A 110 4.46 10.79 -1.65
N THR A 111 4.99 11.85 -2.26
CA THR A 111 4.31 12.59 -3.33
C THR A 111 4.79 12.16 -4.72
N ALA A 112 5.87 11.39 -4.81
CA ALA A 112 6.45 10.89 -6.04
C ALA A 112 6.56 9.36 -6.00
N ALA A 113 6.14 8.69 -7.08
CA ALA A 113 6.19 7.24 -7.16
C ALA A 113 7.62 6.72 -7.16
N ASP A 114 8.53 7.40 -7.87
CA ASP A 114 9.93 6.99 -7.97
C ASP A 114 10.62 6.99 -6.60
N ALA A 115 10.35 7.99 -5.75
CA ALA A 115 10.88 8.05 -4.39
C ALA A 115 10.34 6.92 -3.50
N ALA A 116 9.06 6.57 -3.66
CA ALA A 116 8.45 5.45 -2.93
C ALA A 116 9.03 4.11 -3.35
N ILE A 117 9.29 3.93 -4.65
CA ILE A 117 9.90 2.73 -5.21
C ILE A 117 11.35 2.61 -4.77
N GLU A 118 12.13 3.69 -4.85
CA GLU A 118 13.51 3.72 -4.36
C GLU A 118 13.58 3.32 -2.89
N TRP A 119 12.69 3.89 -2.06
CA TRP A 119 12.62 3.54 -0.64
C TRP A 119 12.17 2.11 -0.39
N ILE A 120 11.21 1.57 -1.16
CA ILE A 120 10.77 0.18 -0.97
C ILE A 120 11.90 -0.81 -1.28
N CYS A 121 12.69 -0.51 -2.33
CA CYS A 121 13.79 -1.34 -2.81
C CYS A 121 15.12 -1.11 -2.08
N ALA A 122 15.25 -0.02 -1.31
CA ALA A 122 16.41 0.21 -0.45
C ALA A 122 16.43 -0.86 0.65
N ASP A 123 17.16 -1.95 0.43
CA ASP A 123 17.31 -3.02 1.41
C ASP A 123 17.74 -2.46 2.77
N GLY A 124 17.35 -3.13 3.85
CA GLY A 124 17.71 -2.78 5.23
C GLY A 124 19.21 -2.97 5.52
N GLU A 125 20.08 -2.29 4.78
CA GLU A 125 21.54 -2.25 4.98
C GLU A 125 21.94 -1.74 6.38
N ASP A 126 21.00 -1.23 7.17
CA ASP A 126 21.23 -0.85 8.57
C ASP A 126 21.35 -2.03 9.54
N SER A 127 21.01 -3.26 9.15
CA SER A 127 21.07 -4.42 10.09
C SER A 127 22.39 -5.21 10.07
N LEU A 128 23.31 -4.94 9.13
CA LEU A 128 24.58 -5.69 9.00
C LEU A 128 25.83 -4.88 9.34
N SER A 129 25.70 -3.59 9.69
CA SER A 129 26.85 -2.70 9.93
C SER A 129 27.26 -2.56 11.40
N GLN A 130 26.68 -3.33 12.34
CA GLN A 130 27.06 -3.30 13.77
C GLN A 130 27.74 -4.58 14.28
N SER A 131 28.28 -5.42 13.38
CA SER A 131 29.12 -6.56 13.74
C SER A 131 30.48 -6.44 13.03
N GLY A 132 31.32 -5.51 13.49
CA GLY A 132 32.69 -5.32 13.03
C GLY A 132 33.56 -4.75 14.14
#